data_AF-A0AA42LNF6-F1
#
_entry.id   AF-A0AA42LNF6-F1
#
_cell.length_a   1.000
_cell.length_b   1.000
_cell.length_c   1.000
_cell.angle_alpha   90.00
_cell.angle_beta   90.00
_cell.angle_gamma   90.00
#
_symmetry.space_group_name_H-M   'P 1'
#
loop_
_entity.id
_entity.type
_entity.pdbx_description
1 polymer ?
#
loop_
_entity_poly.entity_id
_entity_poly.type
_entity_poly.pdbx_seq_one_letter_code
_entity_poly.pdbx_strand_id
1 'polypeptide(L)'
;MQLTLRKLAPALVVVTLALAGCKTAPTKSPGAATTPDAGQQTTQPAAASSVDFYLAHQQPGPGLREIALPDGKLYLQEVPVLTRADLTDAAALVDRQGQNFVGLRFSEAGARKLTEISTKNVGNRLALVIDQELVAAPSIAEPLNRGVLAFGVASAQAASAIAAKIRGDAPPAPASAPATGGTAPAPKP
;
A
#
# COMPACT_ATOMS: atom_id res chain seq x y z
N MET A 1 -49.42 20.64 -3.78
CA MET A 1 -49.48 22.10 -3.99
C MET A 1 -48.12 22.54 -4.50
N GLN A 2 -48.10 23.01 -5.74
CA GLN A 2 -46.91 23.47 -6.46
C GLN A 2 -46.67 24.95 -6.09
N LEU A 3 -45.43 25.38 -5.85
CA LEU A 3 -45.09 26.80 -6.01
C LEU A 3 -43.68 26.98 -6.58
N THR A 4 -43.70 27.22 -7.88
CA THR A 4 -42.69 27.74 -8.78
C THR A 4 -42.03 29.02 -8.27
N LEU A 5 -40.71 29.19 -8.45
CA LEU A 5 -40.18 30.51 -8.80
C LEU A 5 -38.94 30.41 -9.71
N ARG A 6 -39.09 31.00 -10.90
CA ARG A 6 -38.11 31.19 -11.98
C ARG A 6 -37.43 32.56 -11.81
N LYS A 7 -36.12 32.64 -12.07
CA LYS A 7 -35.39 33.83 -12.58
C LYS A 7 -34.22 33.30 -13.44
N LEU A 8 -34.29 33.21 -14.78
CA LEU A 8 -34.12 34.23 -15.83
C LEU A 8 -32.79 35.04 -15.76
N ALA A 9 -31.84 34.56 -16.59
CA ALA A 9 -30.65 35.07 -17.34
C ALA A 9 -30.40 36.61 -17.49
N PRO A 10 -29.42 37.16 -18.30
CA PRO A 10 -28.42 36.58 -19.24
C PRO A 10 -27.02 37.30 -19.33
N ALA A 11 -26.23 36.96 -20.38
CA ALA A 11 -25.16 37.72 -21.08
C ALA A 11 -23.70 37.62 -20.53
N LEU A 12 -22.74 36.99 -21.23
CA LEU A 12 -22.07 37.27 -22.52
C LEU A 12 -20.91 38.28 -22.40
N VAL A 13 -19.66 37.80 -22.43
CA VAL A 13 -18.51 38.50 -23.07
C VAL A 13 -17.53 37.46 -23.65
N VAL A 14 -17.59 37.34 -24.97
CA VAL A 14 -16.51 36.89 -25.88
C VAL A 14 -15.46 37.99 -25.96
N VAL A 15 -14.16 37.69 -26.20
CA VAL A 15 -13.25 38.49 -27.09
C VAL A 15 -11.80 37.92 -27.13
N THR A 16 -11.45 37.43 -28.34
CA THR A 16 -10.18 37.51 -29.11
C THR A 16 -8.85 37.13 -28.43
N LEU A 17 -8.13 36.06 -28.82
CA LEU A 17 -7.45 35.76 -30.10
C LEU A 17 -6.46 36.84 -30.55
N ALA A 18 -5.16 36.63 -30.26
CA ALA A 18 -4.05 37.32 -30.92
C ALA A 18 -3.18 36.29 -31.65
N LEU A 19 -3.40 36.20 -32.96
CA LEU A 19 -2.57 35.53 -33.95
C LEU A 19 -1.37 36.44 -34.28
N ALA A 20 -0.15 35.98 -33.99
CA ALA A 20 1.06 36.44 -34.68
C ALA A 20 1.71 35.21 -35.32
N GLY A 21 1.54 35.10 -36.64
CA GLY A 21 2.11 34.03 -37.44
C GLY A 21 3.57 34.28 -37.81
N CYS A 22 4.31 33.19 -38.04
CA CYS A 22 5.40 33.12 -39.01
C CYS A 22 5.44 31.72 -39.62
N LYS A 23 4.84 31.66 -40.81
CA LYS A 23 5.12 30.86 -42.00
C LYS A 23 6.57 30.32 -42.07
N THR A 24 6.74 29.00 -42.16
CA THR A 24 7.43 28.28 -43.27
C THR A 24 7.57 26.79 -42.98
N ALA A 25 7.07 25.96 -43.90
CA ALA A 25 7.52 24.60 -44.23
C ALA A 25 7.77 24.59 -45.76
N PRO A 26 8.47 23.60 -46.40
CA PRO A 26 8.80 22.24 -45.94
C PRO A 26 10.19 21.66 -46.36
N THR A 27 10.41 20.40 -45.98
CA THR A 27 11.23 19.35 -46.66
C THR A 27 12.73 19.24 -46.31
N LYS A 28 13.09 18.18 -45.55
CA LYS A 28 13.97 17.05 -45.96
C LYS A 28 14.48 16.27 -44.73
N SER A 29 13.93 15.09 -44.47
CA SER A 29 14.66 14.01 -43.76
C SER A 29 15.69 13.39 -44.74
N PRO A 30 16.73 12.64 -44.31
CA PRO A 30 17.08 12.17 -42.97
C PRO A 30 18.56 12.45 -42.57
N GLY A 31 18.89 12.39 -41.27
CA GLY A 31 20.28 12.45 -40.83
C GLY A 31 20.40 12.37 -39.32
N ALA A 32 20.98 11.28 -38.83
CA ALA A 32 21.11 10.90 -37.44
C ALA A 32 21.82 11.94 -36.55
N ALA A 33 21.28 12.17 -35.35
CA ALA A 33 22.03 12.25 -34.10
C ALA A 33 21.03 12.36 -32.95
N THR A 34 20.68 11.21 -32.38
CA THR A 34 19.92 11.08 -31.14
C THR A 34 20.78 11.56 -29.98
N THR A 35 20.37 12.62 -29.29
CA THR A 35 20.68 12.79 -27.86
C THR A 35 19.46 13.45 -27.21
N PRO A 36 18.60 12.68 -26.52
CA PRO A 36 17.57 13.24 -25.68
C PRO A 36 18.24 13.85 -24.45
N ASP A 37 18.16 15.18 -24.36
CA ASP A 37 18.46 15.97 -23.19
C ASP A 37 17.66 15.43 -21.99
N ALA A 38 18.36 15.24 -20.89
CA ALA A 38 17.91 14.57 -19.69
C ALA A 38 16.64 15.22 -19.15
N GLY A 39 15.54 14.47 -19.21
CA GLY A 39 14.29 14.84 -18.59
C GLY A 39 14.50 15.21 -17.13
N GLN A 40 13.88 16.32 -16.75
CA GLN A 40 13.69 16.77 -15.38
C GLN A 40 13.01 15.65 -14.58
N GLN A 41 13.79 14.76 -13.97
CA GLN A 41 13.35 14.01 -12.81
C GLN A 41 13.57 14.90 -11.61
N THR A 42 12.56 15.71 -11.30
CA THR A 42 12.35 16.18 -9.93
C THR A 42 12.51 14.95 -9.05
N THR A 43 13.53 14.92 -8.18
CA THR A 43 13.63 13.97 -7.08
C THR A 43 12.43 14.22 -6.17
N GLN A 44 11.29 13.65 -6.55
CA GLN A 44 10.16 13.44 -5.68
C GLN A 44 10.71 12.55 -4.57
N PRO A 45 10.79 13.03 -3.32
CA PRO A 45 11.18 12.15 -2.23
C PRO A 45 10.26 10.95 -2.32
N ALA A 46 10.84 9.75 -2.45
CA ALA A 46 10.09 8.51 -2.38
C ALA A 46 9.30 8.59 -1.08
N ALA A 47 8.00 8.88 -1.20
CA ALA A 47 7.15 9.05 -0.04
C ALA A 47 7.15 7.71 0.66
N ALA A 48 7.82 7.63 1.80
CA ALA A 48 7.82 6.42 2.61
C ALA A 48 6.36 6.04 2.85
N SER A 49 5.97 4.81 2.50
CA SER A 49 4.60 4.37 2.68
C SER A 49 4.16 4.59 4.13
N SER A 50 3.03 5.24 4.32
CA SER A 50 2.44 5.43 5.65
C SER A 50 1.93 4.08 6.13
N VAL A 51 2.54 3.54 7.20
CA VAL A 51 2.13 2.27 7.82
C VAL A 51 1.52 2.56 9.17
N ASP A 52 0.25 2.24 9.30
CA ASP A 52 -0.55 2.50 10.49
C ASP A 52 -1.29 1.23 10.91
N PHE A 53 -1.30 0.96 12.22
CA PHE A 53 -2.03 -0.15 12.80
C PHE A 53 -3.21 0.40 13.60
N TYR A 54 -4.40 -0.09 13.29
CA TYR A 54 -5.64 0.28 13.96
C TYR A 54 -6.20 -0.94 14.67
N LEU A 55 -6.81 -0.71 15.83
CA LEU A 55 -7.63 -1.76 16.41
C LEU A 55 -8.94 -1.86 15.64
N ALA A 56 -9.37 -3.08 15.36
CA ALA A 56 -10.56 -3.37 14.61
C ALA A 56 -11.48 -4.33 15.37
N HIS A 57 -12.77 -4.02 15.34
CA HIS A 57 -13.83 -4.76 16.01
C HIS A 57 -14.79 -5.38 15.00
N GLN A 58 -15.41 -6.50 15.36
CA GLN A 58 -16.43 -7.15 14.53
C GLN A 58 -17.82 -6.54 14.69
N GLN A 59 -18.05 -5.79 15.77
CA GLN A 59 -19.33 -5.15 16.08
C GLN A 59 -19.23 -3.63 15.96
N PRO A 60 -20.31 -2.94 15.55
CA PRO A 60 -20.35 -1.49 15.50
C PRO A 60 -20.23 -0.89 16.91
N GLY A 61 -19.64 0.30 16.99
CA GLY A 61 -19.45 1.03 18.24
C GLY A 61 -19.27 2.53 17.97
N PRO A 62 -19.49 3.39 18.98
CA PRO A 62 -19.27 4.82 18.86
C PRO A 62 -17.80 5.12 18.55
N GLY A 63 -17.53 6.03 17.60
CA GLY A 63 -16.16 6.40 17.21
C GLY A 63 -15.43 5.32 16.41
N LEU A 64 -16.15 4.35 15.83
CA LEU A 64 -15.57 3.38 14.91
C LEU A 64 -15.97 3.67 13.47
N ARG A 65 -14.97 3.63 12.58
CA ARG A 65 -15.15 3.73 11.14
C ARG A 65 -15.45 2.36 10.55
N GLU A 66 -16.57 2.24 9.86
CA GLU A 66 -16.93 1.01 9.13
C GLU A 66 -16.09 0.85 7.85
N ILE A 67 -15.53 -0.34 7.65
CA ILE A 67 -14.91 -0.81 6.42
C ILE A 67 -15.68 -2.05 5.94
N ALA A 68 -16.14 -2.00 4.69
CA ALA A 68 -16.74 -3.15 4.03
C ALA A 68 -15.65 -4.12 3.56
N LEU A 69 -15.71 -5.36 4.03
CA LEU A 69 -14.91 -6.49 3.58
C LEU A 69 -15.77 -7.42 2.72
N PRO A 70 -15.17 -8.26 1.85
CA PRO A 70 -15.92 -9.27 1.10
C PRO A 70 -16.76 -10.18 2.01
N ASP A 71 -16.22 -10.52 3.17
CA ASP A 71 -16.82 -11.46 4.14
C ASP A 71 -17.61 -10.78 5.28
N GLY A 72 -17.83 -9.45 5.20
CA GLY A 72 -18.63 -8.73 6.21
C GLY A 72 -18.20 -7.30 6.46
N LYS A 73 -18.38 -6.83 7.70
CA LYS A 73 -18.02 -5.47 8.12
C LYS A 73 -16.94 -5.52 9.18
N LEU A 74 -16.00 -4.59 9.11
CA LEU A 74 -14.96 -4.41 10.11
C LEU A 74 -14.98 -2.95 10.57
N TYR A 75 -14.95 -2.73 11.88
CA TYR A 75 -15.07 -1.40 12.46
C TYR A 75 -13.72 -1.00 13.07
N LEU A 76 -13.03 -0.05 12.45
CA LEU A 76 -11.71 0.40 12.87
C LEU A 76 -11.83 1.59 13.82
N GLN A 77 -10.96 1.65 14.82
CA GLN A 77 -10.77 2.87 15.60
C GLN A 77 -10.24 4.00 14.70
N GLU A 78 -10.63 5.24 14.98
CA GLU A 78 -10.16 6.41 14.22
C GLU A 78 -8.67 6.71 14.44
N VAL A 79 -8.12 6.30 15.58
CA VAL A 79 -6.74 6.59 15.98
C VAL A 79 -5.86 5.34 15.80
N PRO A 80 -4.70 5.46 15.12
CA PRO A 80 -3.75 4.36 15.03
C PRO A 80 -3.11 4.11 16.39
N VAL A 81 -3.01 2.84 16.76
CA VAL A 81 -2.44 2.39 18.04
C VAL A 81 -0.93 2.15 17.94
N LEU A 82 -0.45 1.81 16.75
CA LEU A 82 0.97 1.66 16.41
C LEU A 82 1.19 2.23 15.00
N THR A 83 2.42 2.63 14.72
CA THR A 83 2.80 3.24 13.42
C THR A 83 4.11 2.64 12.91
N ARG A 84 4.54 3.05 11.71
CA ARG A 84 5.85 2.67 11.15
C ARG A 84 7.03 2.93 12.10
N ALA A 85 6.97 3.99 12.91
CA ALA A 85 8.03 4.36 13.84
C ALA A 85 8.20 3.35 14.99
N ASP A 86 7.16 2.56 15.27
CA ASP A 86 7.19 1.50 16.28
C ASP A 86 7.82 0.19 15.72
N LEU A 87 8.12 0.15 14.42
CA LEU A 87 8.73 -1.00 13.73
C LEU A 87 10.24 -0.81 13.54
N THR A 88 10.99 -1.87 13.79
CA THR A 88 12.42 -1.95 13.47
C THR A 88 12.63 -2.56 12.08
N ASP A 89 11.87 -3.59 11.73
CA ASP A 89 12.05 -4.33 10.47
C ASP A 89 10.76 -5.04 10.01
N ALA A 90 10.70 -5.39 8.72
CA ALA A 90 9.66 -6.23 8.13
C ALA A 90 10.25 -7.19 7.08
N ALA A 91 9.87 -8.46 7.13
CA ALA A 91 10.40 -9.51 6.27
C ALA A 91 9.31 -10.45 5.75
N ALA A 92 9.50 -10.93 4.53
CA ALA A 92 8.75 -12.07 4.00
C ALA A 92 9.29 -13.37 4.60
N LEU A 93 8.40 -14.21 5.11
CA LEU A 93 8.71 -15.48 5.74
C LEU A 93 7.94 -16.60 5.04
N VAL A 94 8.51 -17.79 5.01
CA VAL A 94 7.83 -19.00 4.54
C VAL A 94 8.00 -20.07 5.61
N ASP A 95 6.90 -20.71 6.00
CA ASP A 95 6.95 -21.79 7.00
C ASP A 95 7.38 -23.13 6.37
N ARG A 96 7.46 -24.18 7.20
CA ARG A 96 7.83 -25.54 6.75
C ARG A 96 6.78 -26.17 5.83
N GLN A 97 5.55 -25.68 5.85
CA GLN A 97 4.44 -26.16 5.01
C GLN A 97 4.35 -25.40 3.68
N GLY A 98 5.23 -24.42 3.45
CA GLY A 98 5.22 -23.58 2.25
C GLY A 98 4.20 -22.43 2.32
N GLN A 99 3.61 -22.17 3.50
CA GLN A 99 2.73 -21.03 3.71
C GLN A 99 3.54 -19.75 3.83
N ASN A 100 3.06 -18.68 3.19
CA ASN A 100 3.73 -17.39 3.12
C ASN A 100 3.21 -16.46 4.20
N PHE A 101 4.12 -15.75 4.85
CA PHE A 101 3.82 -14.82 5.93
C PHE A 101 4.61 -13.52 5.75
N VAL A 102 4.09 -12.45 6.32
CA VAL A 102 4.85 -11.23 6.57
C VAL A 102 5.13 -11.15 8.06
N GLY A 103 6.41 -11.14 8.43
CA GLY A 103 6.88 -10.95 9.78
C GLY A 103 7.29 -9.50 10.02
N LEU A 104 6.79 -8.92 11.11
CA LEU A 104 7.08 -7.56 11.55
C LEU A 104 7.84 -7.64 12.87
N ARG A 105 8.93 -6.89 12.98
CA ARG A 105 9.69 -6.73 14.21
C ARG A 105 9.49 -5.33 14.77
N PHE A 106 9.03 -5.26 15.99
CA PHE A 106 8.81 -3.99 16.70
C PHE A 106 10.09 -3.54 17.40
N SER A 107 10.22 -2.23 17.61
CA SER A 107 11.21 -1.68 18.53
C SER A 107 10.84 -2.03 19.97
N GLU A 108 11.74 -1.82 20.94
CA GLU A 108 11.41 -2.08 22.35
C GLU A 108 10.18 -1.27 22.80
N ALA A 109 10.10 0.01 22.41
CA ALA A 109 8.95 0.86 22.71
C ALA A 109 7.68 0.35 22.02
N GLY A 110 7.77 -0.03 20.74
CA GLY A 110 6.66 -0.59 19.98
C GLY A 110 6.16 -1.92 20.54
N ALA A 111 7.07 -2.79 20.98
CA ALA A 111 6.75 -4.09 21.57
C ALA A 111 6.01 -3.93 22.91
N ARG A 112 6.40 -2.96 23.75
CA ARG A 112 5.68 -2.64 24.99
C ARG A 112 4.25 -2.18 24.70
N LYS A 113 4.08 -1.21 23.80
CA LYS A 113 2.75 -0.74 23.35
C LYS A 113 1.91 -1.89 22.80
N LEU A 114 2.47 -2.70 21.90
CA LEU A 114 1.80 -3.86 21.31
C LEU A 114 1.32 -4.83 22.38
N THR A 115 2.14 -5.10 23.41
CA THR A 115 1.79 -5.96 24.53
C THR A 115 0.61 -5.39 25.33
N GLU A 116 0.65 -4.10 25.68
CA GLU A 116 -0.43 -3.45 26.42
C GLU A 116 -1.75 -3.44 25.65
N ILE A 117 -1.70 -3.12 24.36
CA ILE A 117 -2.88 -3.09 23.49
C ILE A 117 -3.44 -4.50 23.30
N SER A 118 -2.61 -5.47 22.94
CA SER A 118 -3.05 -6.84 22.67
C SER A 118 -3.63 -7.52 23.91
N THR A 119 -3.05 -7.31 25.09
CA THR A 119 -3.55 -7.89 26.35
C THR A 119 -4.98 -7.42 26.67
N LYS A 120 -5.29 -6.16 26.38
CA LYS A 120 -6.62 -5.57 26.63
C LYS A 120 -7.64 -5.90 25.53
N ASN A 121 -7.18 -6.43 24.39
CA ASN A 121 -7.98 -6.58 23.18
C ASN A 121 -7.90 -7.98 22.56
N VAL A 122 -7.69 -9.01 23.39
CA VAL A 122 -7.77 -10.41 22.96
C VAL A 122 -9.18 -10.68 22.40
N GLY A 123 -9.25 -11.31 21.23
CA GLY A 123 -10.48 -11.54 20.47
C GLY A 123 -10.81 -10.47 19.43
N ASN A 124 -10.20 -9.28 19.51
CA ASN A 124 -10.32 -8.26 18.47
C ASN A 124 -9.32 -8.49 17.33
N ARG A 125 -9.37 -7.67 16.28
CA ARG A 125 -8.43 -7.72 15.15
C ARG A 125 -7.50 -6.51 15.17
N LEU A 126 -6.30 -6.69 14.64
CA LEU A 126 -5.36 -5.61 14.40
C LEU A 126 -5.30 -5.33 12.90
N ALA A 127 -5.91 -4.24 12.46
CA ALA A 127 -5.90 -3.83 11.07
C ALA A 127 -4.60 -3.11 10.72
N LEU A 128 -3.90 -3.61 9.70
CA LEU A 128 -2.72 -3.00 9.10
C LEU A 128 -3.15 -2.23 7.85
N VAL A 129 -2.93 -0.93 7.87
CA VAL A 129 -3.21 -0.03 6.76
C VAL A 129 -1.89 0.51 6.21
N ILE A 130 -1.73 0.43 4.89
CA ILE A 130 -0.57 0.97 4.18
C ILE A 130 -1.08 1.89 3.07
N ASP A 131 -0.63 3.14 3.03
CA ASP A 131 -1.08 4.13 2.03
C ASP A 131 -2.62 4.25 1.96
N GLN A 132 -3.28 4.22 3.13
CA GLN A 132 -4.74 4.24 3.29
C GLN A 132 -5.50 2.99 2.78
N GLU A 133 -4.78 1.95 2.37
CA GLU A 133 -5.37 0.66 1.97
C GLU A 133 -5.24 -0.37 3.11
N LEU A 134 -6.35 -1.05 3.42
CA LEU A 134 -6.34 -2.15 4.38
C LEU A 134 -5.64 -3.36 3.77
N VAL A 135 -4.44 -3.66 4.27
CA VAL A 135 -3.59 -4.75 3.74
C VAL A 135 -3.89 -6.07 4.46
N ALA A 136 -4.03 -6.03 5.77
CA ALA A 136 -4.29 -7.22 6.57
C ALA A 136 -5.06 -6.89 7.85
N ALA A 137 -5.80 -7.85 8.40
CA ALA A 137 -6.47 -7.70 9.70
C ALA A 137 -6.38 -9.00 10.52
N PRO A 138 -5.17 -9.41 10.96
CA PRO A 138 -5.00 -10.58 11.82
C PRO A 138 -5.78 -10.46 13.14
N SER A 139 -6.30 -11.59 13.61
CA SER A 139 -6.95 -11.69 14.91
C SER A 139 -5.93 -11.73 16.04
N ILE A 140 -6.20 -11.00 17.12
CA ILE A 140 -5.42 -11.02 18.36
C ILE A 140 -5.90 -12.22 19.18
N ALA A 141 -5.33 -13.39 18.93
CA ALA A 141 -5.70 -14.62 19.64
C ALA A 141 -5.12 -14.71 21.06
N GLU A 142 -3.96 -14.08 21.29
CA GLU A 142 -3.25 -14.09 22.56
C GLU A 142 -2.48 -12.77 22.75
N PRO A 143 -2.04 -12.45 23.99
CA PRO A 143 -1.18 -11.30 24.24
C PRO A 143 0.13 -11.37 23.44
N LEU A 144 0.40 -10.33 22.65
CA LEU A 144 1.55 -10.25 21.75
C LEU A 144 2.77 -9.64 22.45
N ASN A 145 3.36 -10.42 23.36
CA ASN A 145 4.50 -9.99 24.20
C ASN A 145 5.89 -10.25 23.60
N ARG A 146 5.96 -10.86 22.40
CA ARG A 146 7.24 -11.24 21.76
C ARG A 146 7.90 -10.11 20.97
N GLY A 147 7.24 -8.96 20.84
CA GLY A 147 7.72 -7.85 20.00
C GLY A 147 7.78 -8.19 18.51
N VAL A 148 7.05 -9.23 18.10
CA VAL A 148 6.91 -9.65 16.70
C VAL A 148 5.45 -9.91 16.39
N LEU A 149 5.04 -9.61 15.16
CA LEU A 149 3.73 -9.93 14.62
C LEU A 149 3.95 -10.62 13.28
N ALA A 150 3.25 -11.73 13.04
CA ALA A 150 3.24 -12.40 11.75
C ALA A 150 1.81 -12.59 11.27
N PHE A 151 1.56 -12.35 9.99
CA PHE A 151 0.28 -12.61 9.35
C PHE A 151 0.48 -13.31 8.01
N GLY A 152 -0.44 -14.22 7.69
CA GLY A 152 -0.39 -15.00 6.45
C GLY A 152 -0.79 -14.17 5.23
N VAL A 153 -0.21 -14.50 4.08
CA VAL A 153 -0.52 -13.87 2.79
C VAL A 153 -0.59 -14.91 1.67
N ALA A 154 -1.24 -14.55 0.56
CA ALA A 154 -1.55 -15.49 -0.52
C ALA A 154 -0.31 -16.02 -1.28
N SER A 155 0.78 -15.25 -1.37
CA SER A 155 1.97 -15.62 -2.13
C SER A 155 3.26 -15.02 -1.58
N ALA A 156 4.41 -15.64 -1.90
CA ALA A 156 5.73 -15.14 -1.54
C ALA A 156 6.01 -13.75 -2.13
N GLN A 157 5.52 -13.49 -3.34
CA GLN A 157 5.63 -12.18 -3.99
C GLN A 157 4.83 -11.12 -3.24
N ALA A 158 3.60 -11.44 -2.81
CA ALA A 158 2.80 -10.54 -1.98
C ALA A 158 3.49 -10.27 -0.65
N ALA A 159 4.04 -11.29 0.01
CA ALA A 159 4.80 -11.13 1.25
C ALA A 159 5.98 -10.15 1.07
N SER A 160 6.74 -10.34 0.00
CA SER A 160 7.94 -9.54 -0.32
C SER A 160 7.56 -8.09 -0.65
N ALA A 161 6.51 -7.88 -1.43
CA ALA A 161 6.02 -6.55 -1.78
C ALA A 161 5.51 -5.80 -0.54
N ILE A 162 4.70 -6.45 0.30
CA ILE A 162 4.17 -5.86 1.54
C ILE A 162 5.33 -5.50 2.49
N ALA A 163 6.28 -6.42 2.71
CA ALA A 163 7.44 -6.16 3.56
C ALA A 163 8.30 -4.98 3.05
N ALA A 164 8.51 -4.88 1.73
CA ALA A 164 9.22 -3.75 1.12
C ALA A 164 8.48 -2.43 1.33
N LYS A 165 7.16 -2.39 1.04
CA LYS A 165 6.32 -1.22 1.31
C LYS A 165 6.42 -0.78 2.77
N ILE A 166 6.33 -1.73 3.70
CA ILE A 166 6.44 -1.41 5.13
C ILE A 166 7.81 -0.81 5.46
N ARG A 167 8.91 -1.38 4.95
CA ARG A 167 10.24 -0.83 5.21
C ARG A 167 10.44 0.57 4.62
N GLY A 168 9.65 0.94 3.61
CA GLY A 168 9.85 2.15 2.80
C GLY A 168 10.89 1.95 1.70
N ASP A 169 11.18 0.69 1.36
CA ASP A 169 12.08 0.32 0.28
C ASP A 169 11.29 0.09 -1.01
N ALA A 170 11.91 0.34 -2.17
CA ALA A 170 11.25 0.05 -3.44
C ALA A 170 10.88 -1.45 -3.48
N PRO A 171 9.63 -1.80 -3.83
CA PRO A 171 9.25 -3.20 -3.99
C PRO A 171 10.26 -3.90 -4.90
N PRO A 172 10.72 -5.14 -4.58
CA PRO A 172 11.61 -5.85 -5.49
C PRO A 172 10.93 -5.92 -6.85
N ALA A 173 11.64 -5.43 -7.89
CA ALA A 173 11.16 -5.51 -9.26
C ALA A 173 10.62 -6.92 -9.53
N PRO A 174 9.51 -7.09 -10.28
CA PRO A 174 8.97 -8.40 -10.56
C PRO A 174 10.08 -9.24 -11.17
N ALA A 175 10.65 -10.15 -10.39
CA ALA A 175 11.69 -11.04 -10.84
C ALA A 175 11.03 -11.88 -11.93
N SER A 176 11.39 -11.60 -13.19
CA SER A 176 11.18 -12.55 -14.26
C SER A 176 11.80 -13.85 -13.76
N ALA A 177 10.96 -14.86 -13.53
CA ALA A 177 11.39 -16.15 -13.04
C ALA A 177 12.62 -16.59 -13.87
N PRO A 178 13.72 -17.05 -13.24
CA PRO A 178 14.72 -17.76 -14.03
C PRO A 178 14.01 -19.00 -14.57
N ALA A 179 13.94 -19.08 -15.90
CA ALA A 179 13.56 -20.30 -16.59
C ALA A 179 14.38 -21.45 -16.00
N THR A 180 13.73 -22.37 -15.31
CA THR A 180 14.31 -23.63 -14.83
C THR A 180 14.56 -24.53 -16.04
N GLY A 181 15.59 -24.20 -16.82
CA GLY A 181 16.25 -25.13 -17.73
C GLY A 181 17.36 -25.82 -16.96
N GLY A 182 17.12 -27.05 -16.50
CA GLY A 182 18.08 -27.79 -15.68
C GLY A 182 17.71 -29.26 -15.50
N THR A 183 17.81 -29.99 -16.60
CA THR A 183 17.94 -31.45 -16.76
C THR A 183 18.06 -32.28 -15.47
N ALA A 184 17.05 -33.13 -15.23
CA ALA A 184 17.17 -34.28 -14.34
C ALA A 184 18.20 -35.27 -14.91
N PRO A 185 19.24 -35.70 -14.17
CA PRO A 185 20.03 -36.85 -14.58
C PRO A 185 19.22 -38.12 -14.29
N ALA A 186 18.91 -38.86 -15.36
CA ALA A 186 18.34 -40.19 -15.30
C ALA A 186 19.26 -41.14 -14.51
N PRO A 187 18.72 -42.04 -13.67
CA PRO A 187 19.49 -43.19 -13.23
C PRO A 187 19.51 -44.25 -14.35
N LYS A 188 20.72 -44.72 -14.69
CA LYS A 188 21.01 -45.94 -15.46
C LYS A 188 22.15 -46.70 -14.77
N PRO A 189 22.37 -47.98 -15.07
CA PRO A 189 21.48 -48.99 -15.65
C PRO A 189 20.87 -49.94 -14.61
#